data_AF-U2L4C0-F1
#
_entry.id   AF-U2L4C0-F1
#
_cell.length_a   1.000
_cell.length_b   1.000
_cell.length_c   1.000
_cell.angle_alpha   90.00
_cell.angle_beta   90.00
_cell.angle_gamma   90.00
#
_symmetry.space_group_name_H-M   'P 1'
#
loop_
_entity.id
_entity.type
_entity.pdbx_description
1 polymer ?
#
loop_
_entity_poly.entity_id
_entity_poly.type
_entity_poly.pdbx_seq_one_letter_code
_entity_poly.pdbx_strand_id
1 'polypeptide(L)'
;MTGKDWYRVFSVLKTKPMFLCLNGHSGRANGDGYTNADGEFSWVNPTPDYSVASKFKMYIAGAMPGFKDYYKEGGAGNGYTSYDAENGALFQRQLDAAKMSGLKWLQISTWNDYGEGTTIEPTLEYGYKYLTMLQKFMGVSYIQADLELIYRWYQLRVAEPNSPRTQQAYDALVRLDVAKAKEILK
;
A
#
# COMPACT_ATOMS: atom_id res chain seq x y z
N MET A 1 -1.70 2.13 25.34
CA MET A 1 -0.59 3.02 25.72
C MET A 1 -1.09 4.44 25.74
N THR A 2 -0.73 5.19 26.78
CA THR A 2 -1.04 6.62 26.96
C THR A 2 0.01 7.50 26.26
N GLY A 3 -0.22 8.82 26.21
CA GLY A 3 0.79 9.76 25.71
C GLY A 3 2.11 9.71 26.50
N LYS A 4 2.05 9.49 27.82
CA LYS A 4 3.23 9.30 28.67
C LYS A 4 4.01 8.03 28.31
N ASP A 5 3.31 6.95 27.96
CA ASP A 5 3.95 5.69 27.59
C ASP A 5 4.69 5.82 26.25
N TRP A 6 4.07 6.46 25.26
CA TRP A 6 4.72 6.76 23.98
C TRP A 6 5.94 7.66 24.14
N TYR A 7 5.86 8.69 24.98
CA TYR A 7 6.99 9.54 25.31
C TYR A 7 8.17 8.74 25.87
N ARG A 8 7.90 7.81 26.79
CA ARG A 8 8.93 6.94 27.38
C ARG A 8 9.58 6.06 26.32
N VAL A 9 8.79 5.43 25.43
CA VAL A 9 9.33 4.63 24.31
C VAL A 9 10.28 5.44 23.44
N PHE A 10 9.94 6.69 23.12
CA PHE A 10 10.80 7.51 22.27
C PHE A 10 11.96 8.20 23.00
N SER A 11 11.91 8.30 24.34
CA SER A 11 12.95 8.97 25.13
C SER A 11 14.32 8.29 25.07
N VAL A 12 14.36 6.99 24.79
CA VAL A 12 15.62 6.23 24.67
C VAL A 12 16.23 6.30 23.27
N LEU A 13 15.50 6.86 22.30
CA LEU A 13 15.94 6.96 20.91
C LEU A 13 16.76 8.23 20.72
N LYS A 14 17.99 8.09 20.23
CA LYS A 14 18.83 9.22 19.83
C LYS A 14 18.20 10.03 18.69
N THR A 15 17.60 9.33 17.73
CA THR A 15 16.87 9.92 16.60
C THR A 15 15.41 9.50 16.72
N LYS A 16 14.50 10.46 16.90
CA LYS A 16 13.07 10.19 16.96
C LYS A 16 12.54 9.93 15.54
N PRO A 17 11.74 8.86 15.34
CA PRO A 17 11.13 8.60 14.05
C PRO A 17 10.04 9.62 13.76
N MET A 18 9.63 9.72 12.49
CA MET A 18 8.33 10.30 12.16
C MET A 18 7.25 9.32 12.60
N PHE A 19 6.48 9.69 13.62
CA PHE A 19 5.50 8.79 14.20
C PHE A 19 4.09 9.10 13.67
N LEU A 20 3.55 8.18 12.86
CA LEU A 20 2.21 8.29 12.28
C LEU A 20 1.26 7.30 12.96
N CYS A 21 0.13 7.81 13.43
CA CYS A 21 -0.93 6.98 14.00
C CYS A 21 -1.95 6.57 12.93
N LEU A 22 -2.73 5.54 13.21
CA LEU A 22 -3.94 5.27 12.45
C LEU A 22 -4.84 6.52 12.45
N ASN A 23 -5.51 6.81 11.33
CA ASN A 23 -6.39 7.98 11.22
C ASN A 23 -7.42 8.06 12.36
N GLY A 24 -7.55 9.23 12.96
CA GLY A 24 -8.41 9.50 14.12
C GLY A 24 -7.85 9.00 15.47
N HIS A 25 -6.63 8.46 15.51
CA HIS A 25 -6.07 7.85 16.72
C HIS A 25 -4.82 8.55 17.28
N SER A 26 -4.33 9.62 16.65
CA SER A 26 -3.19 10.40 17.19
C SER A 26 -3.44 10.92 18.61
N GLY A 27 -4.70 11.21 18.96
CA GLY A 27 -5.10 11.60 20.32
C GLY A 27 -4.88 10.53 21.39
N ARG A 28 -4.66 9.26 21.03
CA ARG A 28 -4.26 8.21 22.00
C ARG A 28 -2.76 8.21 22.27
N ALA A 29 -1.97 8.64 21.28
CA ALA A 29 -0.53 8.81 21.39
C ALA A 29 -0.13 10.18 21.96
N ASN A 30 -1.01 11.16 21.84
CA ASN A 30 -0.89 12.48 22.46
C ASN A 30 -1.74 12.51 23.74
N GLY A 31 -1.49 13.44 24.66
CA GLY A 31 -2.30 13.56 25.89
C GLY A 31 -1.45 13.77 27.15
N ASP A 32 -2.07 14.22 28.23
CA ASP A 32 -1.44 14.50 29.53
C ASP A 32 -0.18 15.39 29.45
N GLY A 33 -0.21 16.37 28.53
CA GLY A 33 0.93 17.28 28.27
C GLY A 33 1.99 16.73 27.31
N TYR A 34 1.81 15.53 26.75
CA TYR A 34 2.72 14.93 25.78
C TYR A 34 2.21 15.07 24.34
N THR A 35 3.12 15.31 23.41
CA THR A 35 2.88 15.33 21.96
C THR A 35 3.91 14.44 21.28
N ASN A 36 3.47 13.28 20.80
CA ASN A 36 4.35 12.24 20.24
C ASN A 36 4.09 11.98 18.76
N ALA A 37 2.84 12.07 18.30
CA ALA A 37 2.49 11.80 16.91
C ALA A 37 2.74 13.03 16.02
N ASP A 38 3.42 12.82 14.89
CA ASP A 38 3.65 13.83 13.86
C ASP A 38 2.52 13.88 12.83
N GLY A 39 1.75 12.80 12.73
CA GLY A 39 0.76 12.65 11.69
C GLY A 39 -0.08 11.39 11.78
N GLU A 40 -0.81 11.14 10.70
CA GLU A 40 -1.69 9.99 10.57
C GLU A 40 -1.61 9.34 9.19
N PHE A 41 -2.00 8.07 9.11
CA PHE A 41 -2.19 7.35 7.85
C PHE A 41 -3.58 6.71 7.81
N SER A 42 -4.17 6.64 6.62
CA SER A 42 -5.48 6.01 6.43
C SER A 42 -5.38 4.50 6.30
N TRP A 43 -6.25 3.78 7.01
CA TRP A 43 -6.47 2.34 6.87
C TRP A 43 -7.95 2.08 6.65
N VAL A 44 -8.29 1.27 5.63
CA VAL A 44 -9.63 0.69 5.42
C VAL A 44 -10.76 1.71 5.58
N ASN A 45 -10.83 2.68 4.65
CA ASN A 45 -11.87 3.72 4.66
C ASN A 45 -12.47 3.89 3.26
N PRO A 46 -13.75 3.49 3.05
CA PRO A 46 -14.37 3.49 1.72
C PRO A 46 -14.67 4.90 1.19
N THR A 47 -14.69 5.89 2.08
CA THR A 47 -15.02 7.28 1.79
C THR A 47 -14.05 8.19 2.54
N PRO A 48 -12.76 8.21 2.16
CA PRO A 48 -11.77 8.98 2.90
C PRO A 48 -12.04 10.47 2.81
N ASP A 49 -12.01 11.15 3.96
CA ASP A 49 -11.99 12.61 4.06
C ASP A 49 -10.62 13.07 4.58
N TYR A 50 -9.96 13.91 3.78
CA TYR A 50 -8.63 14.45 4.07
C TYR A 50 -8.67 15.92 4.54
N SER A 51 -9.85 16.46 4.86
CA SER A 51 -10.02 17.84 5.34
C SER A 51 -9.18 18.18 6.58
N VAL A 52 -8.88 17.19 7.43
CA VAL A 52 -8.06 17.34 8.64
C VAL A 52 -6.56 17.22 8.39
N ALA A 53 -6.12 16.81 7.20
CA ALA A 53 -4.73 16.45 6.93
C ALA A 53 -3.76 17.62 7.17
N SER A 54 -4.19 18.86 6.92
CA SER A 54 -3.40 20.08 7.15
C SER A 54 -3.05 20.34 8.62
N LYS A 55 -3.70 19.65 9.56
CA LYS A 55 -3.39 19.73 11.00
C LYS A 55 -2.14 18.92 11.39
N PHE A 56 -1.64 18.10 10.48
CA PHE A 56 -0.54 17.17 10.73
C PHE A 56 0.70 17.55 9.92
N LYS A 57 1.89 17.20 10.42
CA LYS A 57 3.14 17.38 9.66
C LYS A 57 3.19 16.45 8.45
N MET A 58 2.59 15.28 8.56
CA MET A 58 2.43 14.33 7.48
C MET A 58 1.07 13.66 7.59
N TYR A 59 0.41 13.49 6.45
CA TYR A 59 -0.76 12.64 6.32
C TYR A 59 -0.58 11.73 5.12
N ILE A 60 -0.84 10.44 5.31
CA ILE A 60 -0.74 9.45 4.24
C ILE A 60 -2.15 9.03 3.84
N ALA A 61 -2.52 9.32 2.59
CA ALA A 61 -3.77 8.86 2.00
C ALA A 61 -3.80 7.33 1.94
N GLY A 62 -4.98 6.73 1.77
CA GLY A 62 -5.16 5.29 1.76
C GLY A 62 -6.06 4.85 0.63
N ALA A 63 -5.72 3.74 -0.01
CA ALA A 63 -6.60 3.07 -0.95
C ALA A 63 -6.54 1.55 -0.73
N MET A 64 -7.71 0.89 -0.75
CA MET A 64 -7.83 -0.57 -0.78
C MET A 64 -8.80 -1.03 -1.87
N PRO A 65 -8.58 -2.20 -2.47
CA PRO A 65 -9.45 -2.75 -3.49
C PRO A 65 -10.80 -3.17 -2.93
N GLY A 66 -10.82 -3.69 -1.69
CA GLY A 66 -11.97 -4.18 -0.94
C GLY A 66 -11.55 -4.39 0.50
N PHE A 67 -12.48 -4.83 1.34
CA PHE A 67 -12.17 -5.29 2.70
C PHE A 67 -13.16 -6.36 3.12
N LYS A 68 -12.67 -7.45 3.66
CA LYS A 68 -13.46 -8.51 4.27
C LYS A 68 -13.07 -8.59 5.73
N ASP A 69 -14.04 -8.44 6.60
CA ASP A 69 -13.81 -8.60 8.02
C ASP A 69 -13.35 -10.04 8.32
N TYR A 70 -12.20 -10.14 8.98
CA TYR A 70 -11.65 -11.37 9.52
C TYR A 70 -11.34 -11.21 11.02
N TYR A 71 -11.69 -10.09 11.65
CA TYR A 71 -11.31 -9.83 13.03
C TYR A 71 -11.98 -10.81 14.00
N LYS A 72 -13.22 -11.22 13.74
CA LYS A 72 -13.90 -12.20 14.59
C LYS A 72 -13.29 -13.59 14.44
N GLU A 73 -13.07 -14.02 13.21
CA GLU A 73 -12.50 -15.32 12.84
C GLU A 73 -11.03 -15.45 13.26
N GLY A 74 -10.27 -14.36 13.18
CA GLY A 74 -8.88 -14.25 13.63
C GLY A 74 -8.72 -14.03 15.14
N GLY A 75 -9.81 -13.98 15.91
CA GLY A 75 -9.78 -13.80 17.37
C GLY A 75 -9.43 -12.39 17.85
N ALA A 76 -9.51 -11.40 16.96
CA ALA A 76 -9.14 -10.00 17.16
C ALA A 76 -10.37 -9.07 17.33
N GLY A 77 -11.36 -9.47 18.13
CA GLY A 77 -12.53 -8.63 18.47
C GLY A 77 -13.86 -9.24 18.05
N ASN A 78 -14.91 -8.41 17.98
CA ASN A 78 -16.29 -8.85 17.71
C ASN A 78 -16.70 -8.78 16.23
N GLY A 79 -15.76 -8.42 15.35
CA GLY A 79 -15.99 -8.15 13.94
C GLY A 79 -16.05 -6.65 13.60
N TYR A 80 -15.81 -6.36 12.33
CA TYR A 80 -15.86 -5.07 11.65
C TYR A 80 -16.76 -5.18 10.41
N THR A 81 -16.90 -4.09 9.66
CA THR A 81 -17.66 -4.11 8.41
C THR A 81 -16.85 -4.70 7.26
N SER A 82 -17.51 -5.05 6.15
CA SER A 82 -16.87 -5.46 4.90
C SER A 82 -17.25 -4.49 3.78
N TYR A 83 -16.32 -4.24 2.87
CA TYR A 83 -16.50 -3.38 1.72
C TYR A 83 -16.28 -4.20 0.44
N ASP A 84 -17.31 -4.28 -0.38
CA ASP A 84 -17.22 -4.92 -1.69
C ASP A 84 -16.21 -4.19 -2.57
N ALA A 85 -15.51 -4.93 -3.43
CA ALA A 85 -14.52 -4.31 -4.31
C ALA A 85 -15.16 -3.47 -5.42
N GLU A 86 -16.46 -3.60 -5.64
CA GLU A 86 -17.25 -2.89 -6.65
C GLU A 86 -16.63 -2.99 -8.04
N ASN A 87 -16.06 -4.16 -8.36
CA ASN A 87 -15.27 -4.40 -9.57
C ASN A 87 -14.14 -3.34 -9.80
N GLY A 88 -13.58 -2.79 -8.73
CA GLY A 88 -12.54 -1.78 -8.73
C GLY A 88 -13.04 -0.34 -8.50
N ALA A 89 -14.35 -0.08 -8.50
CA ALA A 89 -14.86 1.28 -8.30
C ALA A 89 -14.52 1.85 -6.91
N LEU A 90 -14.48 0.99 -5.88
CA LEU A 90 -14.05 1.37 -4.54
C LEU A 90 -12.59 1.85 -4.54
N PHE A 91 -11.69 1.11 -5.19
CA PHE A 91 -10.28 1.48 -5.30
C PHE A 91 -10.12 2.81 -6.06
N GLN A 92 -10.80 2.95 -7.19
CA GLN A 92 -10.73 4.14 -8.04
C GLN A 92 -11.16 5.40 -7.27
N ARG A 93 -12.27 5.32 -6.52
CA ARG A 93 -12.80 6.46 -5.76
C ARG A 93 -11.82 6.97 -4.70
N GLN A 94 -11.11 6.05 -4.04
CA GLN A 94 -10.10 6.40 -3.04
C GLN A 94 -8.84 7.00 -3.68
N LEU A 95 -8.41 6.45 -4.82
CA LEU A 95 -7.32 7.05 -5.61
C LEU A 95 -7.68 8.47 -6.06
N ASP A 96 -8.91 8.68 -6.53
CA ASP A 96 -9.40 10.01 -6.93
C ASP A 96 -9.43 10.98 -5.74
N ALA A 97 -9.93 10.54 -4.58
CA ALA A 97 -9.92 11.34 -3.35
C ALA A 97 -8.48 11.71 -2.92
N ALA A 98 -7.54 10.75 -2.99
CA ALA A 98 -6.13 11.01 -2.72
C ALA A 98 -5.54 12.05 -3.69
N LYS A 99 -5.84 11.93 -5.00
CA LYS A 99 -5.41 12.92 -6.00
C LYS A 99 -5.97 14.30 -5.75
N MET A 100 -7.28 14.39 -5.49
CA MET A 100 -7.99 15.64 -5.22
C MET A 100 -7.50 16.35 -3.96
N SER A 101 -7.06 15.59 -2.95
CA SER A 101 -6.53 16.14 -1.70
C SER A 101 -5.18 16.85 -1.86
N GLY A 102 -4.43 16.59 -2.93
CA GLY A 102 -3.07 17.09 -3.11
C GLY A 102 -2.06 16.53 -2.11
N LEU A 103 -2.40 15.47 -1.36
CA LEU A 103 -1.48 14.82 -0.43
C LEU A 103 -0.30 14.19 -1.17
N LYS A 104 0.88 14.28 -0.55
CA LYS A 104 2.13 13.80 -1.13
C LYS A 104 2.29 12.27 -1.07
N TRP A 105 1.63 11.61 -0.12
CA TRP A 105 1.85 10.21 0.19
C TRP A 105 0.54 9.42 0.11
N LEU A 106 0.63 8.24 -0.49
CA LEU A 106 -0.46 7.27 -0.61
C LEU A 106 0.05 5.91 -0.12
N GLN A 107 -0.72 5.29 0.76
CA GLN A 107 -0.59 3.90 1.15
C GLN A 107 -1.59 3.06 0.37
N ILE A 108 -1.13 1.93 -0.14
CA ILE A 108 -2.00 0.89 -0.66
C ILE A 108 -2.11 -0.20 0.40
N SER A 109 -3.32 -0.39 0.90
CA SER A 109 -3.67 -1.48 1.81
C SER A 109 -4.34 -2.55 0.95
N THR A 110 -3.69 -3.66 0.61
CA THR A 110 -2.30 -4.08 0.89
C THR A 110 -1.72 -4.76 -0.35
N TRP A 111 -0.43 -5.10 -0.34
CA TRP A 111 0.10 -5.97 -1.39
C TRP A 111 -0.61 -7.32 -1.41
N ASN A 112 -0.66 -8.04 -0.27
CA ASN A 112 -1.03 -9.45 -0.21
C ASN A 112 -1.75 -9.92 1.06
N ASP A 113 -2.55 -9.06 1.71
CA ASP A 113 -3.44 -9.52 2.78
C ASP A 113 -4.73 -10.13 2.20
N TYR A 114 -4.63 -11.42 1.87
CA TYR A 114 -5.74 -12.23 1.37
C TYR A 114 -6.82 -12.47 2.42
N GLY A 115 -6.47 -12.47 3.71
CA GLY A 115 -7.41 -12.72 4.80
C GLY A 115 -8.44 -11.59 4.90
N GLU A 116 -7.96 -10.35 4.77
CA GLU A 116 -8.79 -9.16 4.81
C GLU A 116 -9.31 -8.72 3.43
N GLY A 117 -9.01 -9.45 2.35
CA GLY A 117 -9.48 -9.12 1.00
C GLY A 117 -9.00 -7.76 0.46
N THR A 118 -7.87 -7.26 0.99
CA THR A 118 -7.28 -5.97 0.59
C THR A 118 -6.16 -6.12 -0.46
N THR A 119 -5.88 -7.34 -0.91
CA THR A 119 -4.80 -7.69 -1.85
C THR A 119 -4.88 -6.96 -3.21
N ILE A 120 -3.76 -6.40 -3.65
CA ILE A 120 -3.55 -5.92 -5.03
C ILE A 120 -2.57 -6.78 -5.86
N GLU A 121 -1.89 -7.75 -5.23
CA GLU A 121 -1.06 -8.75 -5.89
C GLU A 121 -1.86 -9.48 -6.99
N PRO A 122 -1.32 -9.68 -8.21
CA PRO A 122 -2.07 -10.34 -9.27
C PRO A 122 -2.48 -11.78 -8.92
N THR A 123 -3.76 -12.10 -9.14
CA THR A 123 -4.32 -13.44 -8.93
C THR A 123 -5.05 -13.97 -10.17
N LEU A 124 -5.59 -15.19 -10.10
CA LEU A 124 -6.43 -15.74 -11.17
C LEU A 124 -7.75 -14.96 -11.32
N GLU A 125 -8.28 -14.40 -10.24
CA GLU A 125 -9.60 -13.77 -10.19
C GLU A 125 -9.62 -12.38 -10.84
N TYR A 126 -8.55 -11.61 -10.69
CA TYR A 126 -8.51 -10.22 -11.18
C TYR A 126 -7.22 -9.84 -11.92
N GLY A 127 -6.26 -10.76 -12.07
CA GLY A 127 -5.03 -10.53 -12.81
C GLY A 127 -4.34 -9.22 -12.39
N TYR A 128 -3.92 -8.41 -13.36
CA TYR A 128 -3.21 -7.16 -13.11
C TYR A 128 -4.11 -5.94 -12.86
N LYS A 129 -5.43 -6.12 -12.65
CA LYS A 129 -6.40 -5.02 -12.58
C LYS A 129 -5.95 -3.88 -11.66
N TYR A 130 -5.63 -4.17 -10.40
CA TYR A 130 -5.29 -3.11 -9.45
C TYR A 130 -3.91 -2.47 -9.73
N LEU A 131 -2.95 -3.24 -10.25
CA LEU A 131 -1.65 -2.68 -10.66
C LEU A 131 -1.77 -1.77 -11.89
N THR A 132 -2.62 -2.12 -12.86
CA THR A 132 -2.88 -1.27 -14.04
C THR A 132 -3.64 0.01 -13.66
N MET A 133 -4.56 -0.07 -12.69
CA MET A 133 -5.19 1.11 -12.10
C MET A 133 -4.16 2.03 -11.41
N LEU A 134 -3.20 1.47 -10.68
CA LEU A 134 -2.10 2.24 -10.09
C LEU A 134 -1.19 2.86 -11.15
N GLN A 135 -0.83 2.12 -12.22
CA GLN A 135 -0.05 2.68 -13.33
C GLN A 135 -0.76 3.90 -13.93
N LYS A 136 -2.07 3.80 -14.18
CA LYS A 136 -2.89 4.90 -14.68
C LYS A 136 -2.96 6.07 -13.70
N PHE A 137 -3.17 5.81 -12.41
CA PHE A 137 -3.20 6.83 -11.37
C PHE A 137 -1.89 7.60 -11.27
N MET A 138 -0.76 6.89 -11.29
CA MET A 138 0.59 7.47 -11.22
C MET A 138 1.02 8.15 -12.52
N GLY A 139 0.35 7.88 -13.64
CA GLY A 139 0.70 8.42 -14.95
C GLY A 139 2.04 7.92 -15.48
N VAL A 140 2.47 6.72 -15.07
CA VAL A 140 3.69 6.10 -15.59
C VAL A 140 3.47 5.57 -17.01
N SER A 141 4.54 5.46 -17.80
CA SER A 141 4.47 4.93 -19.16
C SER A 141 4.36 3.40 -19.25
N TYR A 142 4.48 2.70 -18.12
CA TYR A 142 4.40 1.25 -18.06
C TYR A 142 2.97 0.76 -18.28
N ILE A 143 2.86 -0.39 -18.94
CA ILE A 143 1.59 -1.04 -19.27
C ILE A 143 1.51 -2.44 -18.65
N GLN A 144 0.36 -3.11 -18.80
CA GLN A 144 0.16 -4.46 -18.29
C GLN A 144 1.22 -5.46 -18.83
N ALA A 145 1.60 -5.35 -20.11
CA ALA A 145 2.61 -6.23 -20.70
C ALA A 145 3.98 -6.15 -20.00
N ASP A 146 4.28 -5.02 -19.35
CA ASP A 146 5.52 -4.87 -18.57
C ASP A 146 5.44 -5.61 -17.22
N LEU A 147 4.23 -5.72 -16.64
CA LEU A 147 3.98 -6.54 -15.46
C LEU A 147 4.03 -8.03 -15.81
N GLU A 148 3.44 -8.41 -16.95
CA GLU A 148 3.47 -9.78 -17.47
C GLU A 148 4.90 -10.24 -17.78
N LEU A 149 5.76 -9.32 -18.21
CA LEU A 149 7.18 -9.60 -18.43
C LEU A 149 7.90 -10.07 -17.16
N ILE A 150 7.53 -9.52 -15.99
CA ILE A 150 8.09 -9.95 -14.70
C ILE A 150 7.68 -11.40 -14.41
N TYR A 151 6.42 -11.76 -14.66
CA TYR A 151 5.96 -13.13 -14.50
C TYR A 151 6.64 -14.08 -15.49
N ARG A 152 6.80 -13.66 -16.75
CA ARG A 152 7.56 -14.41 -17.77
C ARG A 152 9.00 -14.64 -17.34
N TRP A 153 9.67 -13.63 -16.80
CA TRP A 153 11.01 -13.77 -16.23
C TRP A 153 11.04 -14.81 -15.11
N TYR A 154 10.07 -14.77 -14.19
CA TYR A 154 9.99 -15.74 -13.09
C TYR A 154 9.82 -17.17 -13.61
N GLN A 155 8.92 -17.40 -14.58
CA GLN A 155 8.73 -18.71 -15.20
C GLN A 155 10.02 -19.24 -15.83
N LEU A 156 10.76 -18.39 -16.55
CA LEU A 156 12.05 -18.76 -17.14
C LEU A 156 13.10 -19.05 -16.08
N ARG A 157 13.16 -18.28 -14.99
CA ARG A 157 14.08 -18.54 -13.87
C ARG A 157 13.81 -19.90 -13.21
N VAL A 158 12.55 -20.30 -13.10
CA VAL A 158 12.17 -21.62 -12.56
C VAL A 158 12.56 -22.74 -13.53
N ALA A 159 12.32 -22.56 -14.83
CA ALA A 159 12.66 -23.54 -15.87
C ALA A 159 14.17 -23.66 -16.11
N GLU A 160 14.92 -22.57 -15.95
CA GLU A 160 16.35 -22.47 -16.18
C GLU A 160 17.09 -21.93 -14.93
N PRO A 161 17.22 -22.74 -13.85
CA PRO A 161 17.90 -22.29 -12.65
C PRO A 161 19.35 -21.87 -12.93
N ASN A 162 19.79 -20.75 -12.33
CA ASN A 162 21.14 -20.18 -12.48
C ASN A 162 21.53 -19.74 -13.90
N SER A 163 20.57 -19.58 -14.81
CA SER A 163 20.82 -19.09 -16.16
C SER A 163 21.37 -17.65 -16.15
N PRO A 164 22.54 -17.37 -16.75
CA PRO A 164 23.05 -16.00 -16.88
C PRO A 164 22.07 -15.07 -17.59
N ARG A 165 21.25 -15.61 -18.50
CA ARG A 165 20.20 -14.90 -19.22
C ARG A 165 19.13 -14.35 -18.26
N THR A 166 18.63 -15.19 -17.35
CA THR A 166 17.59 -14.78 -16.40
C THR A 166 18.15 -13.81 -15.36
N GLN A 167 19.43 -13.92 -14.99
CA GLN A 167 20.11 -12.92 -14.16
C GLN A 167 20.23 -11.56 -14.88
N GLN A 168 20.66 -11.54 -16.14
CA GLN A 168 20.77 -10.30 -16.92
C GLN A 168 19.40 -9.61 -17.11
N ALA A 169 18.34 -10.39 -17.34
CA ALA A 169 16.99 -9.88 -17.42
C ALA A 169 16.52 -9.29 -16.08
N TYR A 170 16.80 -9.96 -14.97
CA TYR A 170 16.52 -9.43 -13.62
C TYR A 170 17.21 -8.08 -13.39
N ASP A 171 18.50 -8.00 -13.70
CA ASP A 171 19.26 -6.75 -13.52
C ASP A 171 18.72 -5.61 -14.40
N ALA A 172 18.14 -5.92 -15.58
CA ALA A 172 17.45 -4.94 -16.42
C ALA A 172 16.13 -4.49 -15.77
N LEU A 173 15.30 -5.43 -15.30
CA LEU A 173 14.03 -5.15 -14.61
C LEU A 173 14.22 -4.29 -13.35
N VAL A 174 15.20 -4.63 -12.50
CA VAL A 174 15.51 -3.87 -11.26
C VAL A 174 15.93 -2.43 -11.56
N ARG A 175 16.60 -2.20 -12.70
CA ARG A 175 16.98 -0.86 -13.17
C ARG A 175 15.87 -0.15 -13.96
N LEU A 176 14.68 -0.76 -14.06
CA LEU A 176 13.55 -0.29 -14.84
C LEU A 176 13.85 -0.16 -16.36
N ASP A 177 14.87 -0.86 -16.86
CA ASP A 177 15.18 -0.96 -18.29
C ASP A 177 14.34 -2.08 -18.92
N VAL A 178 13.04 -1.82 -19.02
CA VAL A 178 12.05 -2.79 -19.50
C VAL A 178 12.29 -3.17 -20.96
N ALA A 179 12.78 -2.24 -21.78
CA ALA A 179 13.10 -2.51 -23.18
C ALA A 179 14.21 -3.56 -23.30
N LYS A 180 15.31 -3.41 -22.54
CA LYS A 180 16.38 -4.40 -22.51
C LYS A 180 15.92 -5.74 -21.93
N ALA A 181 15.12 -5.71 -20.86
CA ALA A 181 14.54 -6.93 -20.31
C ALA A 181 13.71 -7.69 -21.35
N LYS A 182 12.87 -6.98 -22.13
CA LYS A 182 12.10 -7.57 -23.23
C LYS A 182 13.00 -8.24 -24.25
N GLU A 183 14.05 -7.57 -24.72
CA GLU A 183 15.01 -8.15 -25.67
C GLU A 183 15.67 -9.43 -25.14
N ILE A 184 16.06 -9.45 -23.86
CA ILE A 184 16.68 -10.65 -23.24
C ILE A 184 15.67 -11.79 -23.11
N LEU A 185 14.40 -11.50 -22.83
CA LEU A 185 13.36 -12.48 -22.52
C LEU A 185 12.52 -12.96 -23.73
N LYS A 186 12.86 -12.50 -24.94
CA LYS A 186 12.25 -12.95 -26.21
C LYS A 186 12.27 -14.47 -26.39
#